data_AF-A0A6J3B179-F1
#
_entry.id   AF-A0A6J3B179-F1
#
_cell.length_a   1.000
_cell.length_b   1.000
_cell.length_c   1.000
_cell.angle_alpha   90.00
_cell.angle_beta   90.00
_cell.angle_gamma   90.00
#
_symmetry.space_group_name_H-M   'P 1'
#
loop_
_entity.id
_entity.type
_entity.pdbx_description
1 polymer ?
#
loop_
_entity_poly.entity_id
_entity_poly.type
_entity_poly.pdbx_seq_one_letter_code
_entity_poly.pdbx_strand_id
1 'polypeptide(L)'
;GLRLYVETEDGHSVDPGLAGLLGRRAPRSRQPFVVTFFRASPSPVRAPRAVRPLKRRPPKRTNELPPPNKLPGIFDDVHGSHGRQVCRRHELYVSFQDLGWLDWVIAPQGYSAYYCEGECSFPLDSCMNATNHAILQSLVHLMKPDVVPKACCAPTKLSATSVLYYDSSNNVILRKHRNMVVRACGCH
;
A
#
# COMPACT_ATOMS: atom_id res chain seq x y z
N GLY A 1 4.19 4.87 27.08
CA GLY A 1 3.31 5.91 26.51
C GLY A 1 3.84 7.25 26.97
N LEU A 2 3.82 8.27 26.11
CA LEU A 2 4.28 9.61 26.48
C LEU A 2 3.21 10.29 27.34
N ARG A 3 3.62 10.93 28.43
CA ARG A 3 2.75 11.70 29.33
C ARG A 3 3.23 13.15 29.31
N LEU A 4 2.31 14.09 29.06
CA LEU A 4 2.57 15.52 28.99
C LEU A 4 1.99 16.18 30.25
N TYR A 5 2.71 17.14 30.80
CA TYR A 5 2.27 18.01 31.89
C TYR A 5 2.66 19.45 31.54
N VAL A 6 1.88 20.43 32.01
CA VAL A 6 2.15 21.86 31.83
C VAL A 6 2.32 22.47 33.22
N GLU A 7 3.32 23.31 33.40
CA GLU A 7 3.59 24.02 34.65
C GLU A 7 3.75 25.52 34.38
N THR A 8 3.27 26.37 35.29
CA THR A 8 3.51 27.82 35.22
C THR A 8 4.93 28.16 35.68
N GLU A 9 5.38 29.41 35.45
CA GLU A 9 6.70 29.87 35.91
C GLU A 9 6.87 29.77 37.44
N ASP A 10 5.76 29.82 38.19
CA ASP A 10 5.72 29.62 39.65
C ASP A 10 5.70 28.15 40.08
N GLY A 11 5.81 27.20 39.13
CA GLY A 11 5.87 25.76 39.40
C GLY A 11 4.53 25.07 39.66
N HIS A 12 3.39 25.73 39.38
CA HIS A 12 2.06 25.12 39.55
C HIS A 12 1.67 24.30 38.32
N SER A 13 1.19 23.07 38.52
CA SER A 13 0.72 22.22 37.43
C SER A 13 -0.65 22.69 36.91
N VAL A 14 -0.75 22.83 35.59
CA VAL A 14 -1.95 23.29 34.88
C VAL A 14 -2.42 22.17 33.95
N ASP A 15 -3.73 22.01 33.82
CA ASP A 15 -4.30 21.07 32.85
C ASP A 15 -3.85 21.47 31.41
N PRO A 16 -3.19 20.56 30.67
CA PRO A 16 -2.73 20.86 29.31
C PRO A 16 -3.85 21.29 28.36
N GLY A 17 -5.10 20.87 28.62
CA GLY A 17 -6.28 21.27 27.84
C GLY A 17 -6.55 22.78 27.89
N LEU A 18 -6.28 23.44 29.03
CA LEU A 18 -6.44 24.89 29.19
C LEU A 18 -5.39 25.69 28.41
N ALA A 19 -4.22 25.09 28.16
CA ALA A 19 -3.17 25.64 27.30
C ALA A 19 -3.38 25.31 25.81
N GLY A 20 -4.54 24.74 25.44
CA GLY A 20 -4.86 24.36 24.06
C GLY A 20 -4.24 23.04 23.59
N LEU A 21 -3.57 22.30 24.47
CA LEU A 21 -2.93 21.03 24.16
C LEU A 21 -3.90 19.87 24.39
N LEU A 22 -4.59 19.46 23.32
CA LEU A 22 -5.62 18.43 23.38
C LEU A 22 -5.05 17.05 23.01
N GLY A 23 -5.32 16.03 23.83
CA GLY A 23 -4.81 14.68 23.59
C GLY A 23 -5.43 13.96 22.40
N ARG A 24 -5.15 12.65 22.28
CA ARG A 24 -5.59 11.74 21.20
C ARG A 24 -7.10 11.70 20.87
N ARG A 25 -7.95 12.29 21.71
CA ARG A 25 -9.42 12.32 21.54
C ARG A 25 -9.93 13.61 20.87
N ALA A 26 -9.04 14.55 20.53
CA ALA A 26 -9.40 15.83 19.92
C ALA A 26 -9.61 15.74 18.39
N PRO A 27 -10.30 16.71 17.77
CA PRO A 27 -10.40 16.82 16.30
C PRO A 27 -9.01 16.80 15.64
N ARG A 28 -8.88 16.12 14.49
CA ARG A 28 -7.58 15.88 13.81
C ARG A 28 -6.73 17.13 13.58
N SER A 29 -7.35 18.31 13.41
CA SER A 29 -6.66 19.59 13.20
C SER A 29 -6.01 20.19 14.45
N ARG A 30 -6.26 19.63 15.64
CA ARG A 30 -5.74 20.13 16.94
C ARG A 30 -4.96 19.09 17.74
N GLN A 31 -4.62 17.96 17.13
CA GLN A 31 -3.83 16.93 17.80
C GLN A 31 -2.33 17.28 17.76
N PRO A 32 -1.60 17.18 18.89
CA PRO A 32 -0.17 17.43 18.93
C PRO A 32 0.58 16.32 18.20
N PHE A 33 1.64 16.70 17.48
CA PHE A 33 2.59 15.79 16.86
C PHE A 33 4.00 16.15 17.32
N VAL A 34 4.86 15.14 17.46
CA VAL A 34 6.25 15.34 17.87
C VAL A 34 7.13 15.18 16.64
N VAL A 35 7.99 16.17 16.39
CA VAL A 35 9.06 16.08 15.39
C VAL A 35 10.37 15.92 16.13
N THR A 36 11.07 14.81 15.91
CA THR A 36 12.40 14.57 16.46
C THR A 36 13.43 14.50 15.34
N PHE A 37 14.54 15.21 15.50
CA PHE A 37 15.67 15.14 14.59
C PHE A 37 16.73 14.21 15.19
N PHE A 38 17.16 13.21 14.42
CA PHE A 38 18.24 12.32 14.83
C PHE A 38 19.43 12.51 13.90
N ARG A 39 20.61 12.73 14.47
CA ARG A 39 21.86 12.71 13.72
C ARG A 39 22.32 11.25 13.63
N ALA A 40 22.23 10.67 12.44
CA ALA A 40 22.67 9.29 12.20
C ALA A 40 24.19 9.20 12.26
N SER A 41 24.74 8.47 13.24
CA SER A 41 26.10 7.95 13.17
C SER A 41 26.11 6.67 12.32
N PRO A 42 27.13 6.44 11.47
CA PRO A 42 27.11 5.36 10.46
C PRO A 42 27.58 4.00 11.00
N SER A 43 27.22 3.62 12.23
CA SER A 43 27.54 2.28 12.76
C SER A 43 26.27 1.46 13.02
N PRO A 44 26.08 0.30 12.37
CA PRO A 44 24.90 -0.53 12.59
C PRO A 44 25.01 -1.27 13.93
N VAL A 45 24.24 -0.85 14.93
CA VAL A 45 24.08 -1.60 16.18
C VAL A 45 23.04 -2.71 15.96
N ARG A 46 23.46 -3.97 16.06
CA ARG A 46 22.57 -5.15 16.04
C ARG A 46 21.68 -5.15 17.28
N ALA A 47 20.36 -5.22 17.08
CA ALA A 47 19.41 -5.49 18.15
C ALA A 47 19.35 -7.00 18.48
N PRO A 48 19.32 -7.42 19.75
CA PRO A 48 19.13 -8.82 20.11
C PRO A 48 17.67 -9.24 19.91
N ARG A 49 17.45 -10.46 19.39
CA ARG A 49 16.11 -11.05 19.22
C ARG A 49 15.56 -11.48 20.58
N ALA A 50 14.39 -10.96 20.96
CA ALA A 50 13.64 -11.43 22.12
C ALA A 50 12.91 -12.76 21.80
N VAL A 51 13.09 -13.75 22.69
CA VAL A 51 12.43 -15.06 22.64
C VAL A 51 10.94 -14.91 22.99
N ARG A 52 10.05 -15.44 22.14
CA ARG A 52 8.60 -15.46 22.40
C ARG A 52 8.22 -16.58 23.38
N PRO A 53 7.49 -16.31 24.48
CA PRO A 53 6.83 -17.36 25.24
C PRO A 53 5.45 -17.67 24.62
N LEU A 54 5.11 -18.97 24.55
CA LEU A 54 3.74 -19.45 24.28
C LEU A 54 2.83 -19.12 25.47
N LYS A 55 1.67 -18.47 25.25
CA LYS A 55 0.54 -18.56 26.19
C LYS A 55 -0.84 -18.32 25.55
N ARG A 56 -1.57 -19.45 25.47
CA ARG A 56 -3.00 -19.75 25.77
C ARG A 56 -4.10 -18.70 25.51
N ARG A 57 -5.10 -19.13 24.72
CA ARG A 57 -6.41 -18.47 24.47
C ARG A 57 -7.34 -18.53 25.71
N PRO A 58 -8.12 -17.47 26.00
CA PRO A 58 -9.36 -17.56 26.77
C PRO A 58 -10.62 -17.24 25.92
N PRO A 59 -11.84 -17.61 26.40
CA PRO A 59 -13.04 -17.71 25.57
C PRO A 59 -13.80 -16.38 25.43
N LYS A 60 -14.47 -16.19 24.29
CA LYS A 60 -15.41 -15.07 24.05
C LYS A 60 -16.72 -15.32 24.80
N ARG A 61 -17.09 -14.38 25.69
CA ARG A 61 -18.47 -14.23 26.17
C ARG A 61 -19.26 -13.35 25.19
N THR A 62 -20.44 -13.82 24.85
CA THR A 62 -21.55 -13.11 24.21
C THR A 62 -22.08 -12.02 25.12
N ASN A 63 -22.40 -10.85 24.56
CA ASN A 63 -23.43 -9.92 25.03
C ASN A 63 -23.82 -9.05 23.84
N GLU A 64 -25.04 -9.26 23.36
CA GLU A 64 -25.69 -8.40 22.38
C GLU A 64 -26.28 -7.15 23.04
N LEU A 65 -26.46 -6.08 22.23
CA LEU A 65 -27.49 -5.02 22.24
C LEU A 65 -26.88 -3.70 21.68
N PRO A 66 -27.69 -2.76 21.11
CA PRO A 66 -28.32 -2.78 19.78
C PRO A 66 -27.78 -1.63 18.87
N PRO A 67 -28.12 -1.57 17.56
CA PRO A 67 -27.53 -0.60 16.63
C PRO A 67 -28.29 0.74 16.60
N PRO A 68 -27.62 1.89 16.44
CA PRO A 68 -28.30 3.15 16.14
C PRO A 68 -28.46 3.32 14.62
N ASN A 69 -29.72 3.36 14.19
CA ASN A 69 -30.28 4.03 13.01
C ASN A 69 -29.32 4.32 11.83
N LYS A 70 -29.21 3.35 10.91
CA LYS A 70 -28.78 3.61 9.52
C LYS A 70 -29.94 4.26 8.77
N LEU A 71 -29.66 5.39 8.11
CA LEU A 71 -30.47 5.87 6.99
C LEU A 71 -30.49 4.80 5.88
N PRO A 72 -31.64 4.55 5.22
CA PRO A 72 -31.74 3.53 4.19
C PRO A 72 -31.24 4.07 2.85
N GLY A 73 -30.34 3.31 2.20
CA GLY A 73 -30.09 3.43 0.76
C GLY A 73 -28.61 3.44 0.34
N ILE A 74 -28.21 2.36 -0.34
CA ILE A 74 -27.13 2.25 -1.36
C ILE A 74 -25.71 1.84 -0.93
N PHE A 75 -25.34 1.89 0.35
CA PHE A 75 -24.06 1.31 0.79
C PHE A 75 -24.27 0.03 1.59
N ASP A 76 -24.91 -0.96 0.95
CA ASP A 76 -24.86 -2.33 1.45
C ASP A 76 -23.49 -2.94 1.12
N ASP A 77 -22.94 -3.56 2.16
CA ASP A 77 -21.78 -4.44 2.16
C ASP A 77 -21.77 -5.38 0.95
N VAL A 78 -21.05 -4.98 -0.11
CA VAL A 78 -20.37 -5.94 -0.98
C VAL A 78 -18.99 -6.21 -0.39
N HIS A 79 -18.96 -6.65 0.88
CA HIS A 79 -17.98 -7.66 1.29
C HIS A 79 -18.46 -9.02 0.76
N GLY A 80 -18.67 -9.06 -0.55
CA GLY A 80 -18.93 -10.28 -1.29
C GLY A 80 -17.73 -11.19 -1.07
N SER A 81 -17.99 -12.30 -0.40
CA SER A 81 -17.14 -13.46 -0.22
C SER A 81 -16.88 -14.16 -1.57
N HIS A 82 -16.33 -13.39 -2.52
CA HIS A 82 -15.69 -13.75 -3.78
C HIS A 82 -14.61 -12.70 -4.12
N GLY A 83 -13.82 -12.30 -3.12
CA GLY A 83 -12.39 -11.96 -3.19
C GLY A 83 -11.85 -11.08 -4.32
N ARG A 84 -12.61 -10.14 -4.91
CA ARG A 84 -12.06 -9.20 -5.91
C ARG A 84 -11.02 -8.31 -5.23
N GLN A 85 -9.75 -8.62 -5.48
CA GLN A 85 -8.61 -7.95 -4.89
C GLN A 85 -8.59 -6.50 -5.36
N VAL A 86 -8.38 -5.56 -4.43
CA VAL A 86 -8.06 -4.17 -4.73
C VAL A 86 -6.85 -4.10 -5.67
N CYS A 87 -6.82 -3.12 -6.60
CA CYS A 87 -5.70 -2.90 -7.50
C CYS A 87 -4.35 -2.95 -6.78
N ARG A 88 -3.56 -3.98 -7.08
CA ARG A 88 -2.25 -4.20 -6.47
C ARG A 88 -1.29 -4.90 -7.41
N ARG A 89 -0.02 -4.92 -7.00
CA ARG A 89 1.04 -5.66 -7.68
C ARG A 89 1.00 -7.13 -7.25
N HIS A 90 1.04 -8.01 -8.23
CA HIS A 90 1.07 -9.46 -8.06
C HIS A 90 2.37 -10.05 -8.56
N GLU A 91 2.76 -11.18 -8.01
CA GLU A 91 3.95 -11.91 -8.41
C GLU A 91 3.74 -12.58 -9.76
N LEU A 92 4.70 -12.40 -10.65
CA LEU A 92 4.78 -13.10 -11.92
C LEU A 92 6.25 -13.33 -12.23
N TYR A 93 6.61 -14.59 -12.42
CA TYR A 93 7.90 -15.00 -12.91
C TYR A 93 7.76 -15.33 -14.39
N VAL A 94 8.61 -14.72 -15.21
CA VAL A 94 8.69 -15.00 -16.64
C VAL A 94 9.91 -15.88 -16.85
N SER A 95 9.67 -17.14 -17.20
CA SER A 95 10.70 -18.08 -17.64
C SER A 95 11.00 -17.87 -19.11
N PHE A 96 12.27 -17.74 -19.47
CA PHE A 96 12.67 -17.68 -20.88
C PHE A 96 12.56 -19.05 -21.57
N GLN A 97 12.47 -20.13 -20.79
CA GLN A 97 12.13 -21.46 -21.32
C GLN A 97 10.71 -21.48 -21.89
N ASP A 98 9.75 -20.95 -21.13
CA ASP A 98 8.33 -20.98 -21.52
C ASP A 98 8.05 -20.11 -22.76
N LEU A 99 8.92 -19.14 -23.02
CA LEU A 99 8.89 -18.28 -24.21
C LEU A 99 9.67 -18.87 -25.40
N GLY A 100 10.40 -19.97 -25.22
CA GLY A 100 11.29 -20.53 -26.23
C GLY A 100 12.49 -19.64 -26.55
N TRP A 101 13.01 -18.92 -25.56
CA TRP A 101 14.10 -17.94 -25.72
C TRP A 101 15.48 -18.46 -25.28
N LEU A 102 15.55 -19.67 -24.72
CA LEU A 102 16.81 -20.25 -24.24
C LEU A 102 17.84 -20.50 -25.35
N ASP A 103 17.41 -20.61 -26.61
CA ASP A 103 18.31 -20.85 -27.74
C ASP A 103 19.25 -19.67 -28.00
N TRP A 104 18.82 -18.45 -27.65
CA TRP A 104 19.59 -17.23 -27.90
C TRP A 104 19.91 -16.45 -26.62
N VAL A 105 19.12 -16.60 -25.54
CA VAL A 105 19.40 -15.97 -24.25
C VAL A 105 20.33 -16.84 -23.41
N ILE A 106 21.46 -16.27 -23.02
CA ILE A 106 22.46 -16.90 -22.15
C ILE A 106 22.07 -16.72 -20.67
N ALA A 107 21.70 -15.50 -20.27
CA ALA A 107 21.31 -15.18 -18.89
C ALA A 107 20.42 -13.93 -18.77
N PRO A 108 19.56 -13.82 -17.75
CA PRO A 108 19.16 -14.88 -16.81
C PRO A 108 18.28 -15.95 -17.49
N GLN A 109 17.92 -17.01 -16.78
CA GLN A 109 16.97 -18.03 -17.27
C GLN A 109 15.50 -17.56 -17.21
N GLY A 110 15.27 -16.45 -16.51
CA GLY A 110 13.97 -15.84 -16.32
C GLY A 110 14.08 -14.73 -15.28
N TYR A 111 12.99 -13.99 -15.06
CA TYR A 111 12.99 -12.86 -14.14
C TYR A 111 11.60 -12.61 -13.54
N SER A 112 11.57 -12.00 -12.35
CA SER A 112 10.32 -11.57 -11.70
C SER A 112 9.80 -10.29 -12.35
N ALA A 113 8.88 -10.42 -13.30
CA ALA A 113 8.27 -9.30 -14.02
C ALA A 113 7.23 -8.57 -13.16
N TYR A 114 6.45 -9.32 -12.38
CA TYR A 114 5.23 -8.86 -11.70
C TYR A 114 4.17 -8.31 -12.68
N TYR A 115 2.94 -8.16 -12.21
CA TYR A 115 1.86 -7.53 -12.98
C TYR A 115 0.90 -6.78 -12.06
N CYS A 116 0.05 -5.94 -12.65
CA CYS A 116 -0.97 -5.21 -11.94
C CYS A 116 -2.33 -5.83 -12.23
N GLU A 117 -3.08 -6.12 -11.16
CA GLU A 117 -4.44 -6.63 -11.26
C GLU A 117 -5.23 -6.20 -10.02
N GLY A 118 -6.52 -5.96 -10.23
CA GLY A 118 -7.49 -5.72 -9.20
C GLY A 118 -8.50 -4.66 -9.60
N GLU A 119 -9.47 -4.43 -8.73
CA GLU A 119 -10.56 -3.50 -8.99
C GLU A 119 -10.22 -2.06 -8.57
N CYS A 120 -10.63 -1.10 -9.40
CA CYS A 120 -10.56 0.34 -9.15
C CYS A 120 -11.98 0.89 -9.01
N SER A 121 -12.61 0.60 -7.88
CA SER A 121 -13.95 1.07 -7.54
C SER A 121 -13.89 2.23 -6.56
N PHE A 122 -14.78 3.21 -6.71
CA PHE A 122 -14.90 4.30 -5.76
C PHE A 122 -15.42 3.80 -4.39
N PRO A 123 -14.92 4.31 -3.25
CA PRO A 123 -13.85 5.31 -3.13
C PRO A 123 -12.47 4.68 -3.39
N LEU A 124 -11.67 5.33 -4.24
CA LEU A 124 -10.30 4.90 -4.48
C LEU A 124 -9.46 5.17 -3.23
N ASP A 125 -8.85 4.13 -2.68
CA ASP A 125 -7.93 4.28 -1.55
C ASP A 125 -6.68 5.05 -1.99
N SER A 126 -6.16 5.88 -1.09
CA SER A 126 -4.87 6.57 -1.19
C SER A 126 -3.71 5.66 -1.64
N CYS A 127 -3.76 4.37 -1.29
CA CYS A 127 -2.75 3.39 -1.65
C CYS A 127 -2.74 3.05 -3.16
N MET A 128 -3.81 3.37 -3.90
CA MET A 128 -3.99 3.01 -5.31
C MET A 128 -3.39 4.03 -6.29
N ASN A 129 -2.67 5.06 -5.82
CA ASN A 129 -2.00 6.08 -6.66
C ASN A 129 -2.89 6.63 -7.79
N ALA A 130 -4.17 6.89 -7.50
CA ALA A 130 -5.13 7.28 -8.52
C ALA A 130 -4.89 8.71 -9.03
N THR A 131 -5.06 8.91 -10.34
CA THR A 131 -5.06 10.27 -10.91
C THR A 131 -6.39 10.98 -10.64
N ASN A 132 -6.40 12.32 -10.72
CA ASN A 132 -7.65 13.08 -10.66
C ASN A 132 -8.67 12.61 -11.71
N HIS A 133 -8.18 12.26 -12.91
CA HIS A 133 -9.01 11.67 -13.97
C HIS A 133 -9.63 10.35 -13.53
N ALA A 134 -8.84 9.43 -12.96
CA ALA A 134 -9.33 8.14 -12.47
C ALA A 134 -10.35 8.29 -11.33
N ILE A 135 -10.16 9.26 -10.44
CA ILE A 135 -11.12 9.58 -9.37
C ILE A 135 -12.44 10.06 -9.97
N LEU A 136 -12.41 11.03 -10.90
CA LEU A 136 -13.60 11.54 -11.56
C LEU A 136 -14.28 10.46 -12.40
N GLN A 137 -13.52 9.67 -13.16
CA GLN A 137 -14.04 8.56 -13.95
C GLN A 137 -14.73 7.53 -13.07
N SER A 138 -14.13 7.18 -11.92
CA SER A 138 -14.74 6.24 -10.97
C SER A 138 -16.02 6.79 -10.35
N LEU A 139 -16.08 8.10 -10.07
CA LEU A 139 -17.29 8.76 -9.60
C LEU A 139 -18.40 8.78 -10.67
N VAL A 140 -18.05 9.12 -11.91
CA VAL A 140 -19.02 9.13 -13.03
C VAL A 140 -19.50 7.72 -13.35
N HIS A 141 -18.62 6.72 -13.27
CA HIS A 141 -18.97 5.31 -13.45
C HIS A 141 -20.01 4.85 -12.41
N LEU A 142 -19.94 5.31 -11.15
CA LEU A 142 -20.98 5.01 -10.16
C LEU A 142 -22.37 5.53 -10.56
N MET A 143 -22.42 6.64 -11.31
CA MET A 143 -23.68 7.26 -11.72
C MET A 143 -24.19 6.72 -13.06
N LYS A 144 -23.27 6.42 -14.00
CA LYS A 144 -23.58 6.01 -15.38
C LYS A 144 -22.63 4.88 -15.84
N PRO A 145 -22.78 3.66 -15.30
CA PRO A 145 -21.88 2.55 -15.60
C PRO A 145 -21.91 2.10 -17.06
N ASP A 146 -23.04 2.29 -17.75
CA ASP A 146 -23.21 1.91 -19.16
C ASP A 146 -22.50 2.86 -20.14
N VAL A 147 -22.15 4.07 -19.67
CA VAL A 147 -21.54 5.11 -20.51
C VAL A 147 -20.04 5.22 -20.27
N VAL A 148 -19.61 5.07 -19.01
CA VAL A 148 -18.21 5.26 -18.61
C VAL A 148 -17.72 3.98 -17.95
N PRO A 149 -16.61 3.37 -18.39
CA PRO A 149 -16.04 2.19 -17.75
C PRO A 149 -15.31 2.55 -16.44
N LYS A 150 -15.05 1.54 -15.61
CA LYS A 150 -14.17 1.68 -14.43
C LYS A 150 -12.76 2.08 -14.87
N ALA A 151 -12.04 2.79 -13.99
CA ALA A 151 -10.61 3.00 -14.15
C ALA A 151 -9.87 1.65 -14.17
N CYS A 152 -8.74 1.58 -14.87
CA CYS A 152 -7.99 0.34 -15.04
C CYS A 152 -6.84 0.26 -14.03
N CYS A 153 -6.58 -0.95 -13.50
CA CYS A 153 -5.39 -1.20 -12.69
C CYS A 153 -4.17 -1.40 -13.60
N ALA A 154 -3.22 -0.46 -13.57
CA ALA A 154 -2.08 -0.44 -14.49
C ALA A 154 -0.74 -0.17 -13.78
N PRO A 155 0.40 -0.54 -14.40
CA PRO A 155 1.72 -0.19 -13.88
C PRO A 155 1.97 1.33 -13.90
N THR A 156 2.40 1.87 -12.76
CA THR A 156 2.71 3.31 -12.61
C THR A 156 4.21 3.57 -12.52
N LYS A 157 4.97 2.57 -12.08
CA LYS A 157 6.44 2.59 -12.07
C LYS A 157 6.96 1.28 -12.61
N LEU A 158 7.86 1.36 -13.58
CA LEU A 158 8.54 0.23 -14.18
C LEU A 158 10.04 0.37 -14.02
N SER A 159 10.75 -0.75 -13.95
CA SER A 159 12.21 -0.81 -13.91
C SER A 159 12.78 -1.66 -15.02
N ALA A 160 14.06 -1.45 -15.30
CA ALA A 160 14.80 -2.19 -16.30
C ALA A 160 15.37 -3.51 -15.74
N THR A 161 15.58 -4.47 -16.62
CA THR A 161 16.38 -5.69 -16.36
C THR A 161 17.44 -5.85 -17.45
N SER A 162 18.55 -6.53 -17.15
CA SER A 162 19.62 -6.79 -18.13
C SER A 162 19.55 -8.23 -18.62
N VAL A 163 19.76 -8.42 -19.91
CA VAL A 163 19.76 -9.74 -20.58
C VAL A 163 21.06 -9.88 -21.36
N LEU A 164 21.69 -11.03 -21.20
CA LEU A 164 22.88 -11.47 -21.92
C LEU A 164 22.44 -12.49 -22.98
N TYR A 165 22.72 -12.22 -24.26
CA TYR A 165 22.23 -13.05 -25.35
C TYR A 165 23.16 -13.01 -26.59
N TYR A 166 22.98 -13.96 -27.51
CA TYR A 166 23.65 -13.98 -28.80
C TYR A 166 22.94 -13.08 -29.81
N ASP A 167 23.67 -12.19 -30.47
CA ASP A 167 23.14 -11.41 -31.60
C ASP A 167 23.07 -12.25 -32.90
N SER A 168 22.56 -11.65 -33.98
CA SER A 168 22.46 -12.32 -35.29
C SER A 168 23.81 -12.68 -35.93
N SER A 169 24.92 -12.12 -35.42
CA SER A 169 26.28 -12.40 -35.86
C SER A 169 27.01 -13.32 -34.88
N ASN A 170 26.28 -13.97 -33.96
CA ASN A 170 26.78 -14.85 -32.91
C ASN A 170 27.73 -14.19 -31.89
N ASN A 171 27.63 -12.87 -31.72
CA ASN A 171 28.34 -12.14 -30.67
C ASN A 171 27.56 -12.16 -29.36
N VAL A 172 28.26 -12.19 -28.24
CA VAL A 172 27.66 -12.10 -26.91
C VAL A 172 27.42 -10.64 -26.55
N ILE A 173 26.15 -10.25 -26.35
CA ILE A 173 25.74 -8.88 -26.01
C ILE A 173 25.04 -8.85 -24.66
N LEU A 174 25.48 -7.95 -23.77
CA LEU A 174 24.75 -7.59 -22.56
C LEU A 174 23.94 -6.32 -22.80
N ARG A 175 22.60 -6.40 -22.76
CA ARG A 175 21.72 -5.25 -22.97
C ARG A 175 20.78 -5.02 -21.81
N LYS A 176 20.59 -3.74 -21.44
CA LYS A 176 19.61 -3.31 -20.45
C LYS A 176 18.29 -2.93 -21.11
N HIS A 177 17.25 -3.71 -20.86
CA HIS A 177 15.90 -3.50 -21.37
C HIS A 177 15.06 -2.73 -20.34
N ARG A 178 14.56 -1.55 -20.72
CA ARG A 178 13.70 -0.72 -19.87
C ARG A 178 12.27 -1.27 -19.86
N ASN A 179 11.50 -0.88 -18.85
CA ASN A 179 10.07 -1.18 -18.72
C ASN A 179 9.70 -2.67 -18.65
N MET A 180 10.60 -3.51 -18.12
CA MET A 180 10.40 -4.96 -18.07
C MET A 180 9.79 -5.45 -16.75
N VAL A 181 9.98 -4.72 -15.65
CA VAL A 181 9.60 -5.14 -14.29
C VAL A 181 8.69 -4.11 -13.64
N VAL A 182 7.49 -4.51 -13.22
CA VAL A 182 6.54 -3.66 -12.50
C VAL A 182 7.02 -3.42 -11.07
N ARG A 183 7.10 -2.14 -10.66
CA ARG A 183 7.48 -1.72 -9.30
C ARG A 183 6.30 -1.20 -8.50
N ALA A 184 5.36 -0.53 -9.14
CA ALA A 184 4.14 -0.02 -8.52
C ALA A 184 2.95 -0.11 -9.48
N CYS A 185 1.77 -0.27 -8.91
CA CYS A 185 0.49 -0.28 -9.61
C CYS A 185 -0.37 0.91 -9.14
N GLY A 186 -1.38 1.24 -9.92
CA GLY A 186 -2.37 2.24 -9.57
C GLY A 186 -3.55 2.27 -10.54
N CYS A 187 -4.55 3.08 -10.19
CA CYS A 187 -5.77 3.24 -10.97
C CYS A 187 -5.65 4.45 -11.91
N HIS A 188 -5.76 4.21 -13.22
CA HIS A 188 -5.62 5.21 -14.27
C HIS A 188 -6.83 5.23 -15.20
#